data_AF-A0A7X0A6I4-F1
#
_entry.id   AF-A0A7X0A6I4-F1
#
_cell.length_a   1.000
_cell.length_b   1.000
_cell.length_c   1.000
_cell.angle_alpha   90.00
_cell.angle_beta   90.00
_cell.angle_gamma   90.00
#
_symmetry.space_group_name_H-M   'P 1'
#
loop_
_entity.id
_entity.type
_entity.pdbx_description
1 polymer ?
#
loop_
_entity_poly.entity_id
_entity_poly.type
_entity_poly.pdbx_seq_one_letter_code
_entity_poly.pdbx_strand_id
1 'polypeptide(L)'
;MSNKQKVVDLLKSIETGATEPVGFINPNKYIQHNLAVADGLAGFGALLQQLPPKSAKVNTVRVFEDGNFVFAHTDYNFFGAKTGFDIFRFEDGKIVEHWDNLQETASPNPSGHTMIDGATQAVDLDKTATNKELVKNFVDDILVNGRMEKLAGYFNGDNYIQHNPLIPDQLSGLGKALGEWAKQGITMKYDQIHKVLGDGNFVLVVSEGHLAGKHNSFYDLFRVENGKIAEHWDVIEQIPAKEQWKNSNGKFGF
;
A
#
# COMPACT_ATOMS: atom_id res chain seq x y z
N MET A 1 -4.86 -1.28 -24.56
CA MET A 1 -5.20 -1.46 -23.14
C MET A 1 -4.11 -0.80 -22.30
N SER A 2 -4.47 0.07 -21.35
CA SER A 2 -3.50 0.73 -20.45
C SER A 2 -2.92 -0.27 -19.44
N ASN A 3 -1.78 0.07 -18.81
CA ASN A 3 -1.21 -0.77 -17.77
C ASN A 3 -2.09 -0.79 -16.51
N LYS A 4 -2.72 0.34 -16.15
CA LYS A 4 -3.77 0.37 -15.11
C LYS A 4 -4.88 -0.66 -15.35
N GLN A 5 -5.42 -0.73 -16.58
CA GLN A 5 -6.47 -1.70 -16.90
C GLN A 5 -5.97 -3.15 -16.82
N LYS A 6 -4.73 -3.42 -17.28
CA LYS A 6 -4.13 -4.76 -17.13
C LYS A 6 -4.03 -5.20 -15.66
N VAL A 7 -3.66 -4.29 -14.77
CA VAL A 7 -3.60 -4.58 -13.32
C VAL A 7 -4.99 -4.86 -12.77
N VAL A 8 -5.98 -4.01 -13.07
CA VAL A 8 -7.37 -4.23 -12.62
C VAL A 8 -7.90 -5.58 -13.11
N ASP A 9 -7.69 -5.89 -14.39
CA ASP A 9 -8.13 -7.15 -15.00
C ASP A 9 -7.40 -8.37 -14.39
N LEU A 10 -6.10 -8.26 -14.13
CA LEU A 10 -5.31 -9.31 -13.49
C LEU A 10 -5.78 -9.57 -12.06
N LEU A 11 -5.95 -8.53 -11.24
CA LEU A 11 -6.45 -8.68 -9.89
C LEU A 11 -7.88 -9.26 -9.90
N LYS A 12 -8.75 -8.77 -10.79
CA LYS A 12 -10.12 -9.30 -10.93
C LYS A 12 -10.16 -10.75 -11.41
N SER A 13 -9.10 -11.23 -12.07
CA SER A 13 -8.96 -12.62 -12.49
C SER A 13 -8.94 -13.60 -11.31
N ILE A 14 -8.51 -13.15 -10.12
CA ILE A 14 -8.52 -13.95 -8.88
C ILE A 14 -9.96 -14.32 -8.48
N GLU A 15 -10.91 -13.38 -8.58
CA GLU A 15 -12.32 -13.64 -8.30
C GLU A 15 -13.01 -14.40 -9.44
N THR A 16 -12.74 -14.00 -10.68
CA THR A 16 -13.50 -14.48 -11.84
C THR A 16 -12.99 -15.82 -12.38
N GLY A 17 -11.74 -16.19 -12.10
CA GLY A 17 -11.06 -17.33 -12.71
C GLY A 17 -10.68 -17.11 -14.17
N ALA A 18 -10.76 -15.88 -14.68
CA ALA A 18 -10.34 -15.55 -16.05
C ALA A 18 -8.86 -15.85 -16.25
N THR A 19 -8.51 -16.41 -17.42
CA THR A 19 -7.13 -16.84 -17.70
C THR A 19 -6.41 -15.89 -18.65
N GLU A 20 -7.15 -15.08 -19.41
CA GLU A 20 -6.58 -14.10 -20.34
C GLU A 20 -5.64 -13.09 -19.66
N PRO A 21 -5.93 -12.56 -18.45
CA PRO A 21 -5.05 -11.61 -17.78
C PRO A 21 -3.68 -12.18 -17.38
N VAL A 22 -3.54 -13.50 -17.26
CA VAL A 22 -2.24 -14.17 -17.05
C VAL A 22 -1.27 -13.81 -18.18
N GLY A 23 -1.79 -13.59 -19.40
CA GLY A 23 -1.01 -13.14 -20.53
C GLY A 23 -0.39 -11.75 -20.37
N PHE A 24 -0.78 -10.96 -19.37
CA PHE A 24 -0.12 -9.67 -19.08
C PHE A 24 1.20 -9.81 -18.35
N ILE A 25 1.48 -10.98 -17.78
CA ILE A 25 2.72 -11.29 -17.06
C ILE A 25 3.77 -11.83 -18.03
N ASN A 26 5.02 -11.40 -17.87
CA ASN A 26 6.14 -12.00 -18.58
C ASN A 26 6.55 -13.30 -17.85
N PRO A 27 6.34 -14.49 -18.45
CA PRO A 27 6.57 -15.75 -17.76
C PRO A 27 8.05 -16.02 -17.45
N ASN A 28 8.97 -15.34 -18.13
CA ASN A 28 10.41 -15.59 -18.03
C ASN A 28 11.13 -14.58 -17.13
N LYS A 29 10.47 -13.49 -16.73
CA LYS A 29 11.06 -12.40 -15.94
C LYS A 29 10.31 -12.08 -14.65
N TYR A 30 9.12 -12.64 -14.44
CA TYR A 30 8.28 -12.28 -13.31
C TYR A 30 8.94 -12.61 -11.96
N ILE A 31 9.20 -11.58 -11.17
CA ILE A 31 9.73 -11.66 -9.81
C ILE A 31 8.60 -11.35 -8.81
N GLN A 32 8.44 -12.21 -7.81
CA GLN A 32 7.45 -12.07 -6.75
C GLN A 32 8.13 -11.67 -5.42
N HIS A 33 7.63 -10.62 -4.78
CA HIS A 33 8.09 -10.15 -3.46
C HIS A 33 7.12 -10.43 -2.32
N ASN A 34 5.89 -10.88 -2.60
CA ASN A 34 5.01 -11.43 -1.56
C ASN A 34 5.67 -12.68 -0.95
N LEU A 35 6.10 -12.57 0.31
CA LEU A 35 6.86 -13.60 1.02
C LEU A 35 6.06 -14.89 1.26
N ALA A 36 4.73 -14.84 1.18
CA ALA A 36 3.85 -15.99 1.32
C ALA A 36 3.59 -16.72 -0.01
N VAL A 37 4.14 -16.22 -1.13
CA VAL A 37 3.95 -16.76 -2.48
C VAL A 37 5.30 -17.17 -3.07
N ALA A 38 5.32 -18.34 -3.70
CA ALA A 38 6.51 -18.80 -4.41
C ALA A 38 6.81 -17.91 -5.62
N ASP A 39 8.06 -17.89 -6.05
CA ASP A 39 8.47 -17.03 -7.14
C ASP A 39 7.90 -17.44 -8.51
N GLY A 40 7.91 -16.51 -9.45
CA GLY A 40 7.51 -16.73 -10.83
C GLY A 40 6.01 -16.92 -11.04
N LEU A 41 5.63 -17.02 -12.31
CA LEU A 41 4.24 -17.22 -12.71
C LEU A 41 3.63 -18.52 -12.15
N ALA A 42 4.47 -19.55 -11.96
CA ALA A 42 4.08 -20.82 -11.38
C ALA A 42 3.65 -20.68 -9.91
N GLY A 43 4.36 -19.87 -9.12
CA GLY A 43 4.00 -19.62 -7.72
C GLY A 43 2.67 -18.88 -7.59
N PHE A 44 2.45 -17.88 -8.45
CA PHE A 44 1.15 -17.19 -8.55
C PHE A 44 0.02 -18.17 -8.92
N GLY A 45 0.21 -18.97 -9.97
CA GLY A 45 -0.79 -19.96 -10.40
C GLY A 45 -1.11 -21.01 -9.31
N ALA A 46 -0.10 -21.47 -8.57
CA ALA A 46 -0.27 -22.43 -7.49
C ALA A 46 -1.06 -21.86 -6.31
N LEU A 47 -0.96 -20.56 -6.03
CA LEU A 47 -1.79 -19.90 -5.02
C LEU A 47 -3.25 -19.86 -5.46
N LEU A 48 -3.52 -19.51 -6.71
CA LEU A 48 -4.90 -19.45 -7.23
C LEU A 48 -5.59 -20.81 -7.19
N GLN A 49 -4.87 -21.90 -7.42
CA GLN A 49 -5.41 -23.26 -7.33
C GLN A 49 -5.81 -23.68 -5.91
N GLN A 50 -5.31 -22.99 -4.87
CA GLN A 50 -5.70 -23.27 -3.48
C GLN A 50 -7.02 -22.61 -3.08
N LEU A 51 -7.51 -21.65 -3.88
CA LEU A 51 -8.77 -20.98 -3.60
C LEU A 51 -9.94 -21.91 -3.90
N PRO A 52 -10.89 -22.09 -2.95
CA PRO A 52 -12.13 -22.77 -3.26
C PRO A 52 -12.85 -22.08 -4.43
N PRO A 53 -13.52 -22.83 -5.33
CA PRO A 53 -14.22 -22.25 -6.47
C PRO A 53 -15.20 -21.14 -6.04
N LYS A 54 -15.13 -19.97 -6.69
CA LYS A 54 -16.00 -18.80 -6.44
C LYS A 54 -15.96 -18.26 -5.00
N SER A 55 -14.91 -18.54 -4.24
CA SER A 55 -14.75 -18.03 -2.87
C SER A 55 -14.13 -16.64 -2.81
N ALA A 56 -13.33 -16.27 -3.80
CA ALA A 56 -12.61 -15.01 -3.79
C ALA A 56 -13.49 -13.83 -4.19
N LYS A 57 -13.27 -12.66 -3.57
CA LYS A 57 -13.77 -11.36 -4.02
C LYS A 57 -12.63 -10.39 -4.20
N VAL A 58 -12.71 -9.60 -5.26
CA VAL A 58 -11.73 -8.56 -5.59
C VAL A 58 -12.45 -7.30 -6.05
N ASN A 59 -12.20 -6.21 -5.34
CA ASN A 59 -12.68 -4.87 -5.68
C ASN A 59 -11.49 -3.90 -5.66
N THR A 60 -10.90 -3.63 -6.82
CA THR A 60 -9.84 -2.61 -6.96
C THR A 60 -10.47 -1.22 -6.85
N VAL A 61 -10.23 -0.54 -5.73
CA VAL A 61 -10.90 0.70 -5.37
C VAL A 61 -10.30 1.90 -6.09
N ARG A 62 -8.98 1.90 -6.24
CA ARG A 62 -8.20 2.95 -6.91
C ARG A 62 -6.93 2.35 -7.50
N VAL A 63 -6.50 2.87 -8.65
CA VAL A 63 -5.32 2.40 -9.39
C VAL A 63 -4.61 3.59 -10.05
N PHE A 64 -3.29 3.59 -9.91
CA PHE A 64 -2.42 4.72 -10.24
C PHE A 64 -1.20 4.23 -11.03
N GLU A 65 -0.62 5.10 -11.85
CA GLU A 65 0.54 4.76 -12.69
C GLU A 65 1.65 5.82 -12.52
N ASP A 66 2.87 5.36 -12.25
CA ASP A 66 4.07 6.20 -12.09
C ASP A 66 5.23 5.60 -12.91
N GLY A 67 5.44 6.17 -14.10
CA GLY A 67 6.43 5.65 -15.05
C GLY A 67 6.12 4.21 -15.45
N ASN A 68 6.99 3.28 -15.08
CA ASN A 68 6.82 1.85 -15.35
C ASN A 68 6.19 1.07 -14.19
N PHE A 69 5.72 1.74 -13.14
CA PHE A 69 5.01 1.12 -12.03
C PHE A 69 3.52 1.42 -12.11
N VAL A 70 2.70 0.42 -11.75
CA VAL A 70 1.29 0.60 -11.45
C VAL A 70 1.06 0.14 -10.02
N PHE A 71 0.33 0.92 -9.24
CA PHE A 71 -0.03 0.55 -7.88
C PHE A 71 -1.54 0.67 -7.67
N ALA A 72 -2.10 -0.28 -6.92
CA ALA A 72 -3.53 -0.43 -6.71
C ALA A 72 -3.83 -0.58 -5.22
N HIS A 73 -4.94 -0.01 -4.78
CA HIS A 73 -5.51 -0.25 -3.46
C HIS A 73 -6.77 -1.09 -3.63
N THR A 74 -6.78 -2.28 -3.05
CA THR A 74 -7.76 -3.30 -3.34
C THR A 74 -8.40 -3.84 -2.06
N ASP A 75 -9.73 -3.98 -2.11
CA ASP A 75 -10.53 -4.72 -1.14
C ASP A 75 -10.67 -6.17 -1.62
N TYR A 76 -10.24 -7.08 -0.76
CA TYR A 76 -10.13 -8.50 -1.04
C TYR A 76 -10.97 -9.32 -0.06
N ASN A 77 -11.50 -10.42 -0.56
CA ASN A 77 -11.88 -11.55 0.29
C ASN A 77 -11.28 -12.80 -0.32
N PHE A 78 -10.11 -13.22 0.18
CA PHE A 78 -9.53 -14.51 -0.14
C PHE A 78 -8.78 -14.99 1.11
N PHE A 79 -9.11 -16.20 1.57
CA PHE A 79 -8.69 -16.68 2.90
C PHE A 79 -9.02 -15.66 4.03
N GLY A 80 -10.18 -15.00 3.93
CA GLY A 80 -10.63 -13.93 4.84
C GLY A 80 -10.66 -12.54 4.17
N ALA A 81 -11.31 -11.58 4.84
CA ALA A 81 -11.34 -10.19 4.38
C ALA A 81 -9.97 -9.54 4.54
N LYS A 82 -9.47 -8.90 3.48
CA LYS A 82 -8.17 -8.25 3.45
C LYS A 82 -8.25 -6.93 2.70
N THR A 83 -7.50 -5.96 3.17
CA THR A 83 -7.26 -4.72 2.44
C THR A 83 -5.77 -4.66 2.11
N GLY A 84 -5.47 -4.29 0.87
CA GLY A 84 -4.13 -4.45 0.33
C GLY A 84 -3.73 -3.37 -0.64
N PHE A 85 -2.43 -3.14 -0.69
CA PHE A 85 -1.79 -2.44 -1.79
C PHE A 85 -1.01 -3.43 -2.64
N ASP A 86 -1.15 -3.34 -3.95
CA ASP A 86 -0.37 -4.10 -4.92
C ASP A 86 0.47 -3.11 -5.74
N ILE A 87 1.73 -3.44 -6.02
CA ILE A 87 2.63 -2.69 -6.89
C ILE A 87 3.15 -3.64 -7.97
N PHE A 88 3.03 -3.24 -9.23
CA PHE A 88 3.49 -3.99 -10.39
C PHE A 88 4.48 -3.16 -11.19
N ARG A 89 5.62 -3.74 -11.54
CA ARG A 89 6.56 -3.13 -12.51
C ARG A 89 6.36 -3.72 -13.90
N PHE A 90 6.45 -2.85 -14.89
CA PHE A 90 6.30 -3.19 -16.31
C PHE A 90 7.62 -3.06 -17.09
N GLU A 91 7.80 -3.96 -18.05
CA GLU A 91 8.76 -3.87 -19.15
C GLU A 91 8.06 -4.32 -20.43
N ASP A 92 8.24 -3.59 -21.54
CA ASP A 92 7.67 -3.92 -22.85
C ASP A 92 6.15 -4.21 -22.81
N GLY A 93 5.44 -3.50 -21.94
CA GLY A 93 3.99 -3.66 -21.75
C GLY A 93 3.58 -4.95 -21.03
N LYS A 94 4.51 -5.69 -20.42
CA LYS A 94 4.27 -6.87 -19.59
C LYS A 94 4.66 -6.62 -18.14
N ILE A 95 3.95 -7.24 -17.22
CA ILE A 95 4.29 -7.25 -15.79
C ILE A 95 5.52 -8.15 -15.61
N VAL A 96 6.56 -7.62 -15.00
CA VAL A 96 7.81 -8.34 -14.72
C VAL A 96 8.11 -8.44 -13.22
N GLU A 97 7.38 -7.73 -12.37
CA GLU A 97 7.64 -7.75 -10.93
C GLU A 97 6.40 -7.36 -10.15
N HIS A 98 6.26 -7.90 -8.95
CA HIS A 98 5.13 -7.66 -8.07
C HIS A 98 5.54 -7.58 -6.60
N TRP A 99 5.00 -6.59 -5.91
CA TRP A 99 5.02 -6.46 -4.45
C TRP A 99 3.59 -6.25 -3.97
N ASP A 100 3.27 -6.73 -2.78
CA ASP A 100 2.05 -6.36 -2.09
C ASP A 100 2.31 -6.05 -0.61
N ASN A 101 1.32 -5.44 0.02
CA ASN A 101 1.18 -5.40 1.47
C ASN A 101 -0.27 -5.72 1.80
N LEU A 102 -0.52 -6.69 2.67
CA LEU A 102 -1.89 -7.13 3.02
C LEU A 102 -2.12 -7.08 4.53
N GLN A 103 -3.29 -6.58 4.93
CA GLN A 103 -3.76 -6.58 6.31
C GLN A 103 -5.20 -7.09 6.37
N GLU A 104 -5.61 -7.70 7.49
CA GLU A 104 -7.02 -8.00 7.72
C GLU A 104 -7.85 -6.72 7.72
N THR A 105 -8.97 -6.74 6.98
CA THR A 105 -9.89 -5.60 6.95
C THR A 105 -10.53 -5.42 8.31
N ALA A 106 -10.37 -4.24 8.88
CA ALA A 106 -10.93 -3.88 10.17
C ALA A 106 -12.30 -3.17 10.03
N SER A 107 -13.01 -3.06 11.16
CA SER A 107 -14.16 -2.15 11.29
C SER A 107 -13.75 -0.70 11.02
N PRO A 108 -14.72 0.20 10.73
CA PRO A 108 -14.43 1.62 10.60
C PRO A 108 -13.67 2.18 11.81
N ASN A 109 -12.78 3.14 11.54
CA ASN A 109 -11.98 3.82 12.55
C ASN A 109 -12.86 4.65 13.50
N PRO A 110 -12.29 5.28 14.55
CA PRO A 110 -13.07 6.06 15.51
C PRO A 110 -13.82 7.27 14.90
N SER A 111 -13.43 7.71 13.70
CA SER A 111 -14.13 8.74 12.91
C SER A 111 -15.23 8.20 11.99
N GLY A 112 -15.35 6.87 11.85
CA GLY A 112 -16.32 6.21 10.96
C GLY A 112 -15.81 5.95 9.53
N HIS A 113 -14.54 6.19 9.25
CA HIS A 113 -13.92 5.89 7.96
C HIS A 113 -13.48 4.43 7.89
N THR A 114 -13.65 3.83 6.72
CA THR A 114 -13.14 2.49 6.43
C THR A 114 -11.69 2.57 5.95
N MET A 115 -11.04 1.43 5.77
CA MET A 115 -9.71 1.39 5.15
C MET A 115 -9.72 1.76 3.65
N ILE A 116 -10.89 1.88 3.00
CA ILE A 116 -10.99 1.97 1.54
C ILE A 116 -11.83 3.12 1.00
N ASP A 117 -12.68 3.77 1.81
CA ASP A 117 -13.49 4.92 1.39
C ASP A 117 -12.64 6.14 1.07
N GLY A 118 -13.28 7.27 0.76
CA GLY A 118 -12.60 8.51 0.37
C GLY A 118 -12.29 8.58 -1.13
N ALA A 119 -11.38 9.49 -1.49
CA ALA A 119 -11.12 9.82 -2.90
C ALA A 119 -10.48 8.65 -3.68
N THR A 120 -10.85 8.51 -4.96
CA THR A 120 -10.35 7.42 -5.84
C THR A 120 -9.71 7.90 -7.14
N GLN A 121 -9.93 9.15 -7.52
CA GLN A 121 -9.47 9.71 -8.79
C GLN A 121 -8.32 10.69 -8.58
N ALA A 122 -7.20 10.47 -9.27
CA ALA A 122 -6.08 11.39 -9.26
C ALA A 122 -6.42 12.69 -10.00
N VAL A 123 -6.03 13.81 -9.41
CA VAL A 123 -6.03 15.15 -10.01
C VAL A 123 -4.65 15.77 -9.86
N ASP A 124 -4.39 16.96 -10.40
CA ASP A 124 -3.09 17.63 -10.30
C ASP A 124 -1.92 16.79 -10.85
N LEU A 125 -2.12 16.12 -11.99
CA LEU A 125 -1.13 15.25 -12.65
C LEU A 125 0.19 15.98 -12.96
N ASP A 126 0.14 17.29 -13.18
CA ASP A 126 1.29 18.15 -13.39
C ASP A 126 2.15 18.36 -12.12
N LYS A 127 1.60 18.07 -10.93
CA LYS A 127 2.26 18.27 -9.63
C LYS A 127 2.82 16.99 -9.02
N THR A 128 2.77 15.84 -9.72
CA THR A 128 3.20 14.55 -9.18
C THR A 128 4.59 14.60 -8.53
N ALA A 129 5.58 15.20 -9.20
CA ALA A 129 6.94 15.28 -8.65
C ALA A 129 6.98 16.07 -7.32
N THR A 130 6.34 17.24 -7.27
CA THR A 130 6.25 18.07 -6.07
C THR A 130 5.48 17.38 -4.94
N ASN A 131 4.39 16.70 -5.25
CA ASN A 131 3.61 15.97 -4.26
C ASN A 131 4.39 14.78 -3.68
N LYS A 132 5.12 14.04 -4.53
CA LYS A 132 6.02 12.96 -4.10
C LYS A 132 7.09 13.48 -3.15
N GLU A 133 7.70 14.62 -3.46
CA GLU A 133 8.71 15.24 -2.60
C GLU A 133 8.12 15.69 -1.25
N LEU A 134 6.96 16.35 -1.26
CA LEU A 134 6.25 16.77 -0.04
C LEU A 134 6.00 15.58 0.90
N VAL A 135 5.40 14.51 0.37
CA VAL A 135 5.03 13.33 1.16
C VAL A 135 6.26 12.55 1.60
N LYS A 136 7.28 12.39 0.73
CA LYS A 136 8.55 11.77 1.11
C LYS A 136 9.20 12.52 2.28
N ASN A 137 9.23 13.85 2.21
CA ASN A 137 9.83 14.67 3.25
C ASN A 137 9.03 14.59 4.55
N PHE A 138 7.70 14.50 4.49
CA PHE A 138 6.87 14.23 5.67
C PHE A 138 7.23 12.90 6.34
N VAL A 139 7.24 11.79 5.59
CA VAL A 139 7.56 10.47 6.14
C VAL A 139 8.98 10.45 6.72
N ASP A 140 9.95 11.01 6.01
CA ASP A 140 11.34 11.08 6.48
C ASP A 140 11.49 11.97 7.72
N ASP A 141 10.97 13.20 7.68
CA ASP A 141 11.09 14.15 8.79
C ASP A 141 10.41 13.62 10.04
N ILE A 142 9.14 13.22 9.92
CA ILE A 142 8.29 12.96 11.07
C ILE A 142 8.37 11.50 11.49
N LEU A 143 8.12 10.57 10.58
CA LEU A 143 7.94 9.15 10.93
C LEU A 143 9.27 8.44 11.14
N VAL A 144 10.29 8.75 10.32
CA VAL A 144 11.63 8.16 10.43
C VAL A 144 12.46 8.89 11.47
N ASN A 145 12.49 10.23 11.42
CA ASN A 145 13.44 11.02 12.21
C ASN A 145 12.84 11.79 13.40
N GLY A 146 11.52 11.76 13.60
CA GLY A 146 10.88 12.40 14.76
C GLY A 146 11.01 13.93 14.84
N ARG A 147 11.22 14.61 13.70
CA ARG A 147 11.38 16.07 13.59
C ARG A 147 10.05 16.81 13.70
N MET A 148 9.40 16.67 14.86
CA MET A 148 8.04 17.18 15.13
C MET A 148 7.89 18.70 14.94
N GLU A 149 8.98 19.46 15.03
CA GLU A 149 9.00 20.90 14.76
C GLU A 149 8.60 21.25 13.31
N LYS A 150 8.74 20.31 12.37
CA LYS A 150 8.36 20.49 10.97
C LYS A 150 6.91 20.09 10.68
N LEU A 151 6.24 19.42 11.61
CA LEU A 151 4.95 18.76 11.37
C LEU A 151 3.89 19.72 10.81
N ALA A 152 3.74 20.89 11.43
CA ALA A 152 2.77 21.89 10.99
C ALA A 152 2.98 22.39 9.55
N GLY A 153 4.20 22.24 9.01
CA GLY A 153 4.53 22.60 7.63
C GLY A 153 3.86 21.69 6.60
N TYR A 154 3.48 20.47 6.96
CA TYR A 154 2.95 19.46 6.02
C TYR A 154 1.43 19.49 5.87
N PHE A 155 0.71 20.05 6.84
CA PHE A 155 -0.75 19.98 6.92
C PHE A 155 -1.41 21.37 6.83
N ASN A 156 -2.70 21.39 6.49
CA ASN A 156 -3.51 22.61 6.51
C ASN A 156 -4.25 22.75 7.85
N GLY A 157 -3.53 23.21 8.87
CA GLY A 157 -4.06 23.24 10.24
C GLY A 157 -4.30 21.82 10.76
N ASP A 158 -5.47 21.58 11.35
CA ASP A 158 -5.82 20.26 11.87
C ASP A 158 -6.42 19.33 10.80
N ASN A 159 -6.85 19.89 9.66
CA ASN A 159 -7.64 19.20 8.62
C ASN A 159 -6.86 18.05 7.98
N TYR A 160 -7.21 16.83 8.38
CA TYR A 160 -6.60 15.60 7.89
C TYR A 160 -7.57 14.44 8.08
N ILE A 161 -7.90 13.73 7.00
CA ILE A 161 -8.77 12.56 7.05
C ILE A 161 -7.90 11.31 7.19
N GLN A 162 -8.29 10.41 8.10
CA GLN A 162 -7.55 9.20 8.40
C GLN A 162 -8.40 7.96 8.10
N HIS A 163 -7.78 6.97 7.45
CA HIS A 163 -8.39 5.67 7.17
C HIS A 163 -7.71 4.51 7.90
N ASN A 164 -6.60 4.75 8.61
CA ASN A 164 -6.02 3.79 9.54
C ASN A 164 -7.10 3.38 10.57
N PRO A 165 -7.38 2.07 10.75
CA PRO A 165 -8.46 1.59 11.61
C PRO A 165 -8.40 2.02 13.08
N LEU A 166 -7.22 2.38 13.57
CA LEU A 166 -6.98 2.65 14.99
C LEU A 166 -6.80 4.13 15.29
N ILE A 167 -6.79 4.99 14.27
CA ILE A 167 -6.46 6.40 14.41
C ILE A 167 -7.64 7.25 13.93
N PRO A 168 -8.16 8.18 14.75
CA PRO A 168 -9.20 9.11 14.31
C PRO A 168 -8.65 10.17 13.35
N ASP A 169 -9.55 10.91 12.72
CA ASP A 169 -9.21 12.08 11.92
C ASP A 169 -8.47 13.14 12.73
N GLN A 170 -8.01 14.12 11.97
CA GLN A 170 -7.30 15.31 12.39
C GLN A 170 -5.90 15.00 12.90
N LEU A 171 -5.00 15.96 12.71
CA LEU A 171 -3.62 15.83 13.17
C LEU A 171 -3.54 15.69 14.71
N SER A 172 -4.43 16.39 15.41
CA SER A 172 -4.60 16.26 16.86
C SER A 172 -5.10 14.87 17.29
N GLY A 173 -5.91 14.21 16.45
CA GLY A 173 -6.35 12.84 16.66
C GLY A 173 -5.21 11.83 16.54
N LEU A 174 -4.38 11.98 15.50
CA LEU A 174 -3.14 11.21 15.34
C LEU A 174 -2.21 11.37 16.55
N GLY A 175 -1.96 12.60 16.98
CA GLY A 175 -1.09 12.88 18.13
C GLY A 175 -1.59 12.25 19.44
N LYS A 176 -2.90 12.26 19.67
CA LYS A 176 -3.51 11.60 20.84
C LYS A 176 -3.36 10.09 20.79
N ALA A 177 -3.69 9.46 19.65
CA ALA A 177 -3.59 8.02 19.49
C ALA A 177 -2.15 7.51 19.71
N LEU A 178 -1.16 8.16 19.10
CA LEU A 178 0.26 7.82 19.32
C LEU A 178 0.70 8.04 20.77
N GLY A 179 0.23 9.11 21.43
CA GLY A 179 0.50 9.35 22.84
C GLY A 179 -0.11 8.29 23.77
N GLU A 180 -1.29 7.76 23.44
CA GLU A 180 -1.94 6.67 24.19
C GLU A 180 -1.22 5.33 24.00
N TRP A 181 -0.77 5.04 22.79
CA TRP A 181 0.05 3.86 22.51
C TRP A 181 1.38 3.91 23.25
N ALA A 182 2.04 5.07 23.26
CA ALA A 182 3.29 5.27 23.99
C ALA A 182 3.13 4.99 25.50
N LYS A 183 2.01 5.42 26.11
CA LYS A 183 1.70 5.10 27.52
C LYS A 183 1.52 3.60 27.79
N GLN A 184 1.14 2.83 26.78
CA GLN A 184 1.00 1.37 26.82
C GLN A 184 2.29 0.64 26.43
N GLY A 185 3.39 1.37 26.14
CA GLY A 185 4.64 0.80 25.67
C GLY A 185 4.60 0.34 24.21
N ILE A 186 3.54 0.67 23.47
CA ILE A 186 3.44 0.41 22.04
C ILE A 186 4.17 1.52 21.32
N THR A 187 5.23 1.16 20.60
CA THR A 187 6.03 2.08 19.78
C THR A 187 5.83 1.75 18.31
N MET A 188 5.64 2.80 17.51
CA MET A 188 5.68 2.75 16.05
C MET A 188 6.92 3.53 15.63
N LYS A 189 7.84 2.86 14.96
CA LYS A 189 9.11 3.42 14.52
C LYS A 189 9.31 3.08 13.05
N TYR A 190 9.57 4.08 12.22
CA TYR A 190 9.98 3.86 10.84
C TYR A 190 11.52 3.87 10.80
N ASP A 191 12.10 2.97 10.01
CA ASP A 191 13.54 2.83 9.88
C ASP A 191 14.04 3.33 8.52
N GLN A 192 13.33 2.98 7.43
CA GLN A 192 13.78 3.31 6.07
C GLN A 192 12.60 3.43 5.09
N ILE A 193 12.68 4.41 4.18
CA ILE A 193 11.84 4.49 2.99
C ILE A 193 12.52 3.70 1.86
N HIS A 194 11.78 2.77 1.25
CA HIS A 194 12.23 1.92 0.14
C HIS A 194 11.73 2.41 -1.22
N LYS A 195 10.50 2.94 -1.29
CA LYS A 195 9.92 3.44 -2.54
C LYS A 195 8.97 4.59 -2.30
N VAL A 196 8.91 5.52 -3.27
CA VAL A 196 7.90 6.56 -3.35
C VAL A 196 7.33 6.56 -4.77
N LEU A 197 6.03 6.28 -4.88
CA LEU A 197 5.27 6.26 -6.14
C LEU A 197 4.18 7.33 -6.09
N GLY A 198 3.86 7.99 -7.20
CA GLY A 198 2.77 8.96 -7.23
C GLY A 198 2.12 9.13 -8.59
N ASP A 199 0.82 9.47 -8.57
CA ASP A 199 -0.01 9.80 -9.74
C ASP A 199 -0.88 11.00 -9.34
N GLY A 200 -0.54 12.17 -9.90
CA GLY A 200 -1.07 13.46 -9.49
C GLY A 200 -0.94 13.76 -8.00
N ASN A 201 -2.09 13.86 -7.33
CA ASN A 201 -2.18 14.17 -5.91
C ASN A 201 -2.17 12.95 -4.98
N PHE A 202 -2.05 11.73 -5.51
CA PHE A 202 -1.86 10.52 -4.70
C PHE A 202 -0.38 10.13 -4.66
N VAL A 203 0.12 9.82 -3.47
CA VAL A 203 1.51 9.37 -3.26
C VAL A 203 1.53 8.19 -2.31
N LEU A 204 2.03 7.04 -2.78
CA LEU A 204 2.29 5.86 -1.98
C LEU A 204 3.75 5.85 -1.53
N VAL A 205 3.99 5.70 -0.23
CA VAL A 205 5.31 5.51 0.36
C VAL A 205 5.40 4.09 0.91
N VAL A 206 6.43 3.37 0.46
CA VAL A 206 6.76 2.03 0.98
C VAL A 206 7.94 2.18 1.93
N SER A 207 7.74 1.79 3.17
CA SER A 207 8.73 1.89 4.24
C SER A 207 8.81 0.60 5.05
N GLU A 208 9.87 0.46 5.82
CA GLU A 208 9.99 -0.57 6.84
C GLU A 208 10.20 0.03 8.22
N GLY A 209 9.89 -0.76 9.25
CA GLY A 209 10.23 -0.41 10.61
C GLY A 209 9.63 -1.36 11.63
N HIS A 210 9.34 -0.85 12.82
CA HIS A 210 8.90 -1.66 13.95
C HIS A 210 7.60 -1.15 14.56
N LEU A 211 6.64 -2.05 14.77
CA LEU A 211 5.41 -1.79 15.52
C LEU A 211 5.33 -2.78 16.68
N ALA A 212 5.26 -2.26 17.91
CA ALA A 212 5.31 -3.05 19.14
C ALA A 212 6.49 -4.05 19.17
N GLY A 213 7.66 -3.60 18.67
CA GLY A 213 8.88 -4.40 18.60
C GLY A 213 8.94 -5.45 17.47
N LYS A 214 7.89 -5.59 16.66
CA LYS A 214 7.87 -6.51 15.52
C LYS A 214 8.27 -5.78 14.24
N HIS A 215 9.06 -6.42 13.38
CA HIS A 215 9.44 -5.87 12.07
C HIS A 215 8.23 -5.90 11.12
N ASN A 216 7.91 -4.75 10.54
CA ASN A 216 6.75 -4.53 9.68
C ASN A 216 7.15 -3.77 8.41
N SER A 217 6.34 -3.98 7.38
CA SER A 217 6.27 -3.18 6.17
C SER A 217 5.07 -2.23 6.26
N PHE A 218 5.30 -0.95 5.98
CA PHE A 218 4.30 0.11 5.98
C PHE A 218 4.11 0.61 4.55
N TYR A 219 2.87 0.57 4.09
CA TYR A 219 2.47 1.12 2.80
C TYR A 219 1.47 2.23 3.07
N ASP A 220 1.94 3.47 2.99
CA ASP A 220 1.20 4.67 3.35
C ASP A 220 0.83 5.44 2.08
N LEU A 221 -0.46 5.48 1.74
CA LEU A 221 -1.00 6.27 0.64
C LEU A 221 -1.51 7.60 1.18
N PHE A 222 -1.02 8.70 0.62
CA PHE A 222 -1.45 10.05 0.96
C PHE A 222 -2.13 10.72 -0.22
N ARG A 223 -3.15 11.52 0.07
CA ARG A 223 -3.66 12.53 -0.87
C ARG A 223 -3.18 13.92 -0.47
N VAL A 224 -2.71 14.67 -1.45
CA VAL A 224 -2.34 16.07 -1.33
C VAL A 224 -3.47 16.96 -1.84
N GLU A 225 -3.70 18.07 -1.14
CA GLU A 225 -4.64 19.11 -1.52
C GLU A 225 -4.03 20.47 -1.21
N ASN A 226 -4.04 21.39 -2.18
CA ASN A 226 -3.49 22.74 -2.00
C ASN A 226 -2.05 22.76 -1.45
N GLY A 227 -1.23 21.79 -1.85
CA GLY A 227 0.17 21.66 -1.41
C GLY A 227 0.33 21.19 0.04
N LYS A 228 -0.71 20.60 0.65
CA LYS A 228 -0.71 20.03 2.00
C LYS A 228 -1.24 18.59 1.98
N ILE A 229 -0.78 17.76 2.89
CA ILE A 229 -1.34 16.41 3.09
C ILE A 229 -2.73 16.56 3.70
N ALA A 230 -3.72 15.89 3.10
CA ALA A 230 -5.14 16.06 3.45
C ALA A 230 -5.85 14.76 3.82
N GLU A 231 -5.36 13.60 3.36
CA GLU A 231 -6.02 12.30 3.56
C GLU A 231 -4.98 11.17 3.51
N HIS A 232 -5.21 10.10 4.25
CA HIS A 232 -4.26 9.00 4.40
C HIS A 232 -4.93 7.64 4.57
N TRP A 233 -4.38 6.64 3.88
CA TRP A 233 -4.69 5.22 4.03
C TRP A 233 -3.40 4.45 4.26
N ASP A 234 -3.44 3.41 5.08
CA ASP A 234 -2.31 2.52 5.25
C ASP A 234 -2.68 1.04 5.25
N VAL A 235 -1.65 0.24 5.01
CA VAL A 235 -1.64 -1.19 5.29
C VAL A 235 -0.35 -1.50 6.02
N ILE A 236 -0.46 -2.16 7.17
CA ILE A 236 0.67 -2.59 7.98
C ILE A 236 0.75 -4.11 7.97
N GLU A 237 1.85 -4.65 7.47
CA GLU A 237 2.07 -6.10 7.40
C GLU A 237 3.34 -6.49 8.15
N GLN A 238 3.20 -7.44 9.06
CA GLN A 238 4.35 -8.01 9.77
C GLN A 238 5.21 -8.81 8.79
N ILE A 239 6.51 -8.52 8.75
CA ILE A 239 7.46 -9.30 7.94
C ILE A 239 7.77 -10.60 8.70
N PRO A 240 7.47 -11.78 8.11
CA PRO A 240 7.76 -13.06 8.75
C PRO A 240 9.26 -13.33 8.83
N ALA A 241 9.66 -14.25 9.70
CA ALA A 241 11.04 -14.73 9.74
C ALA A 241 11.44 -15.36 8.40
N LYS A 242 12.73 -15.26 8.03
CA LYS A 242 13.23 -15.64 6.70
C LYS A 242 12.95 -17.10 6.34
N GLU A 243 12.88 -17.98 7.33
CA GLU A 243 12.61 -19.41 7.18
C GLU A 243 11.17 -19.70 6.72
N GLN A 244 10.27 -18.73 6.85
CA GLN A 244 8.87 -18.83 6.42
C GLN A 244 8.65 -18.30 5.00
N TRP A 245 9.68 -17.70 4.39
CA TRP A 245 9.56 -17.09 3.06
C TRP A 245 9.49 -18.18 1.98
N LYS A 246 8.55 -18.02 1.04
CA LYS A 246 8.40 -18.93 -0.11
C LYS A 246 9.21 -18.52 -1.33
N ASN A 247 9.87 -17.36 -1.28
CA ASN A 247 10.82 -16.88 -2.29
C ASN A 247 12.03 -16.23 -1.62
N SER A 248 13.08 -15.98 -2.39
CA SER A 248 14.33 -15.35 -1.92
C SER A 248 14.50 -13.89 -2.32
N ASN A 249 13.47 -13.26 -2.90
CA ASN A 249 13.55 -11.93 -3.49
C ASN A 249 13.45 -10.79 -2.45
N GLY A 250 12.96 -11.11 -1.25
CA GLY A 250 12.80 -10.17 -0.14
C GLY A 250 11.60 -9.24 -0.31
N LYS A 251 11.23 -8.50 0.76
CA LYS A 251 10.02 -7.65 0.78
C LYS A 251 10.16 -6.36 -0.05
N PHE A 252 11.37 -5.86 -0.28
CA PHE A 252 11.60 -4.47 -0.72
C PHE A 252 12.54 -4.31 -1.95
N GLY A 253 12.79 -5.34 -2.76
CA GLY A 253 13.80 -5.35 -3.83
C GLY A 253 13.55 -4.40 -5.03
N PHE A 254 13.29 -3.12 -4.79
CA PHE A 254 12.98 -2.06 -5.74
C PHE A 254 14.16 -1.48 -6.51
#